data_AF-A0A151WN06-F1
#
_entry.id   AF-A0A151WN06-F1
#
_cell.length_a   1.000
_cell.length_b   1.000
_cell.length_c   1.000
_cell.angle_alpha   90.00
_cell.angle_beta   90.00
_cell.angle_gamma   90.00
#
_symmetry.space_group_name_H-M   'P 1'
#
loop_
_entity.id
_entity.type
_entity.pdbx_description
1 polymer ?
#
loop_
_entity_poly.entity_id
_entity_poly.type
_entity_poly.pdbx_seq_one_letter_code
_entity_poly.pdbx_strand_id
1 'polypeptide(L)' 'NTDNNRLKEGIKSLEHFVSEHQDILITRADKGNSTVIMDSKEYYTKMHKILSDKKTYTNINKDPLNMITKQTHTLLTR' A
#
# COMPACT_ATOMS: atom_id res chain seq x y z
N ASN A 1 -4.49 2.25 33.76
CA ASN A 1 -3.50 3.35 33.61
C ASN A 1 -2.11 2.83 33.23
N THR A 2 -1.65 1.71 33.81
CA THR A 2 -0.37 1.05 33.48
C THR A 2 -0.31 0.46 32.06
N ASP A 3 -1.41 -0.12 31.56
CA ASP A 3 -1.44 -0.75 30.23
C ASP A 3 -1.27 0.27 29.09
N ASN A 4 -1.81 1.48 29.26
CA ASN A 4 -1.63 2.57 28.30
C ASN A 4 -0.16 2.99 28.19
N ASN A 5 0.60 2.96 29.30
CA ASN A 5 2.02 3.28 29.26
C ASN A 5 2.81 2.19 28.55
N ARG A 6 2.48 0.91 28.79
CA ARG A 6 3.13 -0.21 28.07
C ARG A 6 2.87 -0.16 26.57
N LEU A 7 1.65 0.20 26.16
CA LEU A 7 1.32 0.37 24.75
C LEU A 7 2.11 1.51 24.11
N LYS A 8 2.25 2.65 24.81
CA LYS A 8 3.06 3.79 24.33
C LYS A 8 4.53 3.41 24.13
N GLU A 9 5.14 2.71 25.08
CA GLU A 9 6.53 2.24 24.96
C GLU A 9 6.68 1.22 23.82
N GLY A 10 5.71 0.34 23.64
CA GLY A 10 5.66 -0.61 22.52
C GLY A 10 5.61 0.09 21.16
N ILE A 11 4.76 1.11 21.02
CA ILE A 11 4.67 1.91 19.79
C ILE A 11 5.97 2.65 19.51
N LYS A 12 6.58 3.28 20.52
CA LYS A 12 7.85 3.99 20.36
C LYS A 12 8.97 3.06 19.90
N SER A 13 9.04 1.85 20.47
CA SER A 13 10.02 0.84 20.08
C SER A 13 9.78 0.34 18.66
N LEU A 14 8.52 0.18 18.25
CA LEU A 14 8.15 -0.19 16.89
C LEU A 14 8.51 0.91 15.88
N GLU A 15 8.22 2.17 16.19
CA GLU A 15 8.58 3.32 15.34
C GLU A 15 10.09 3.37 15.10
N HIS A 16 10.87 3.15 16.16
CA HIS A 16 12.33 3.08 16.05
C HIS A 16 12.78 1.89 15.19
N PHE A 17 12.24 0.69 15.43
CA PHE A 17 12.54 -0.49 14.63
C PHE A 17 12.25 -0.27 13.13
N VAL A 18 11.08 0.28 12.80
CA VAL A 18 10.69 0.57 11.41
C VAL A 18 11.61 1.62 10.79
N SER A 19 12.05 2.63 11.56
CA SER A 19 12.98 3.63 11.06
C SER A 19 14.34 3.04 10.67
N GLU A 20 14.80 2.01 11.37
CA GLU A 20 16.11 1.38 11.14
C GLU A 20 16.07 0.32 10.02
N HIS A 21 14.89 -0.20 9.67
CA HIS A 21 14.72 -1.29 8.70
C HIS A 21 13.90 -0.83 7.48
N GLN A 22 14.48 0.10 6.71
CA GLN A 22 13.85 0.66 5.49
C GLN A 22 13.66 -0.36 4.36
N ASP A 23 14.27 -1.53 4.47
CA ASP A 23 14.10 -2.66 3.57
C ASP A 23 12.81 -3.46 3.82
N ILE A 24 12.13 -3.25 4.95
CA ILE A 24 10.85 -3.90 5.25
C ILE A 24 9.69 -3.03 4.77
N LEU A 25 8.90 -3.55 3.82
CA LEU A 25 7.63 -2.97 3.41
C LEU A 25 6.51 -3.43 4.34
N ILE A 26 5.86 -2.48 4.99
CA ILE A 26 4.67 -2.70 5.81
C ILE A 26 3.48 -2.01 5.15
N THR A 27 2.45 -2.77 4.78
CA THR A 27 1.24 -2.22 4.14
C THR A 27 -0.02 -2.93 4.62
N ARG A 28 -1.17 -2.28 4.43
CA ARG A 28 -2.47 -2.89 4.73
C ARG A 28 -2.79 -3.94 3.67
N ALA A 29 -3.25 -5.11 4.09
CA ALA A 29 -3.79 -6.12 3.18
C ALA A 29 -5.09 -5.64 2.52
N ASP A 30 -5.33 -6.02 1.27
CA ASP A 30 -6.57 -5.73 0.54
C ASP A 30 -7.82 -6.26 1.27
N LYS A 31 -7.69 -7.38 2.00
CA LYS A 31 -8.79 -8.06 2.70
C LYS A 31 -8.39 -8.49 4.11
N GLY A 32 -9.39 -8.67 4.98
CA GLY A 32 -9.24 -9.35 6.26
C GLY A 32 -8.62 -8.51 7.40
N ASN A 33 -8.66 -7.18 7.32
CA ASN A 33 -8.13 -6.26 8.35
C ASN A 33 -6.73 -6.68 8.86
N SER A 34 -5.86 -7.08 7.93
CA SER A 34 -4.55 -7.64 8.22
C SER A 34 -3.45 -6.71 7.70
N THR A 35 -2.23 -6.93 8.19
CA THR A 35 -1.03 -6.21 7.77
C THR A 35 -0.12 -7.17 7.01
N VAL A 36 0.38 -6.74 5.86
CA VAL A 36 1.41 -7.45 5.10
C VAL A 36 2.76 -6.87 5.45
N ILE A 37 3.71 -7.76 5.75
CA ILE A 37 5.12 -7.44 5.98
C ILE A 37 5.93 -8.22 4.95
N MET A 38 6.77 -7.55 4.16
CA MET A 38 7.55 -8.16 3.08
C MET A 38 8.89 -7.45 2.90
N ASP A 39 9.90 -8.15 2.40
CA ASP A 39 11.10 -7.50 1.88
C ASP A 39 10.74 -6.60 0.68
N SER A 40 11.25 -5.37 0.69
CA SER A 40 10.92 -4.36 -0.31
C SER A 40 11.43 -4.75 -1.69
N LYS A 41 12.61 -5.38 -1.80
CA LYS A 41 13.17 -5.80 -3.10
C LYS A 41 12.35 -6.95 -3.68
N GLU A 42 11.92 -7.89 -2.84
CA GLU A 42 11.02 -8.96 -3.24
C GLU A 42 9.70 -8.39 -3.76
N TYR A 43 9.11 -7.43 -3.04
CA TYR A 43 7.91 -6.73 -3.46
C TYR A 43 8.08 -6.10 -4.85
N TYR A 44 9.13 -5.28 -5.05
CA TYR A 44 9.39 -4.63 -6.33
C TYR A 44 9.58 -5.65 -7.46
N THR A 45 10.32 -6.73 -7.20
CA THR A 45 10.54 -7.80 -8.19
C THR A 45 9.23 -8.45 -8.60
N LYS A 46 8.36 -8.78 -7.64
CA LYS A 46 7.04 -9.36 -7.90
C LYS A 46 6.14 -8.39 -8.67
N MET A 47 6.06 -7.13 -8.22
CA MET A 47 5.21 -6.13 -8.87
C MET A 47 5.66 -5.87 -10.31
N HIS A 48 6.97 -5.74 -10.54
CA HIS A 48 7.49 -5.52 -11.88
C HIS A 48 7.19 -6.71 -12.79
N LYS A 49 7.33 -7.94 -12.28
CA LYS A 49 6.99 -9.16 -13.02
C LYS A 49 5.50 -9.20 -13.42
N ILE A 50 4.60 -8.85 -12.51
CA ILE A 50 3.15 -8.87 -12.77
C ILE A 50 2.76 -7.76 -13.75
N LEU A 51 3.22 -6.53 -13.52
CA LEU A 51 2.82 -5.36 -14.31
C LEU A 51 3.48 -5.31 -15.70
N SER A 52 4.58 -6.04 -15.90
CA SER A 52 5.20 -6.18 -17.22
C SER A 52 4.44 -7.13 -18.15
N ASP A 53 3.41 -7.84 -17.66
CA ASP A 53 2.59 -8.69 -18.50
C ASP A 53 1.72 -7.86 -19.46
N LYS A 54 2.18 -7.77 -20.71
CA LYS A 54 1.49 -7.08 -21.80
C LYS A 54 0.22 -7.79 -22.30
N LYS A 55 -0.02 -9.03 -21.88
CA LYS A 55 -1.27 -9.73 -22.19
C LYS A 55 -2.42 -9.22 -21.31
N THR A 56 -2.12 -8.88 -20.05
CA THR A 56 -3.13 -8.48 -19.06
C THR A 56 -3.17 -6.96 -18.86
N TYR A 57 -2.02 -6.29 -18.90
CA TYR A 57 -1.90 -4.85 -18.63
C TYR A 57 -1.39 -4.08 -19.84
N THR A 58 -1.78 -2.80 -19.93
CA THR A 58 -1.33 -1.88 -20.97
C THR A 58 -0.85 -0.58 -20.32
N ASN A 59 0.24 -0.02 -20.85
CA ASN A 59 0.75 1.27 -20.39
C ASN A 59 -0.20 2.40 -20.77
N ILE A 60 -0.45 3.30 -19.83
CA ILE A 60 -1.25 4.50 -20.03
C ILE A 60 -0.34 5.72 -20.06
N ASN A 61 -0.52 6.59 -21.06
CA ASN A 61 0.34 7.77 -21.27
C ASN A 61 -0.10 9.00 -20.47
N LYS A 62 -1.26 8.93 -19.81
CA LYS A 62 -1.85 10.01 -19.03
C LYS A 62 -2.57 9.44 -17.83
N ASP A 63 -2.50 10.14 -16.71
CA ASP A 63 -3.28 9.83 -15.51
C ASP A 63 -4.79 9.83 -15.83
N PRO A 64 -5.49 8.69 -15.67
CA PRO A 64 -6.90 8.56 -16.01
C PRO A 64 -7.82 9.04 -14.88
N LEU A 65 -7.32 9.36 -13.68
CA LEU A 65 -8.14 9.67 -12.50
C LEU A 65 -9.17 10.76 -12.79
N ASN A 66 -8.73 11.91 -13.33
CA ASN A 66 -9.63 13.03 -13.65
C ASN A 66 -10.74 12.65 -14.64
N MET A 67 -10.42 11.81 -15.62
CA MET A 67 -11.39 11.32 -16.60
C MET A 67 -12.42 10.42 -15.94
N ILE A 68 -11.96 9.44 -15.17
CA ILE A 68 -12.81 8.46 -14.49
C ILE A 68 -13.71 9.18 -13.48
N THR A 69 -13.15 10.06 -12.64
CA THR A 69 -13.92 10.83 -11.64
C THR A 69 -15.03 11.64 -12.30
N LYS A 70 -14.74 12.32 -13.42
CA LYS A 70 -15.76 13.09 -14.16
C LYS A 70 -16.85 12.18 -14.71
N GLN A 71 -16.49 11.05 -15.32
CA GLN A 71 -17.44 10.07 -15.84
C GLN A 71 -18.33 9.50 -14.74
N THR A 72 -17.75 9.09 -13.61
CA THR A 72 -18.48 8.61 -12.44
C THR A 72 -19.46 9.66 -11.92
N HIS A 73 -19.03 10.92 -11.78
CA HIS A 73 -19.92 11.99 -11.33
C HIS A 73 -21.11 12.17 -12.29
N THR A 74 -20.88 12.19 -13.61
CA THR A 74 -21.95 12.27 -14.61
C THR A 74 -22.94 11.11 -14.51
N LEU A 75 -22.48 9.90 -14.20
CA LEU A 75 -23.36 8.74 -13.99
C LEU A 75 -24.19 8.85 -12.72
N LEU A 76 -23.64 9.46 -11.65
CA LEU A 76 -24.30 9.59 -10.35
C LEU A 76 -25.24 10.80 -10.24
N THR A 77 -25.12 11.80 -11.11
CA THR A 77 -25.94 13.02 -11.11
C THR A 77 -27.03 13.04 -12.18
N ARG A 78 -27.24 11.93 -12.89
CA ARG A 78 -28.43 11.68 -13.71
C ARG A 78 -29.53 11.07 -12.87
#